data_AF-A0AAU0U458-F1
#
_entry.id   AF-A0AAU0U458-F1
#
_cell.length_a   1.000
_cell.length_b   1.000
_cell.length_c   1.000
_cell.angle_alpha   90.00
_cell.angle_beta   90.00
_cell.angle_gamma   90.00
#
_symmetry.space_group_name_H-M   'P 1'
#
loop_
_entity.id
_entity.type
_entity.pdbx_description
1 polymer ?
#
loop_
_entity_poly.entity_id
_entity_poly.type
_entity_poly.pdbx_seq_one_letter_code
_entity_poly.pdbx_strand_id
1 'polypeptide(L)'
;MKRLLLLGGVTEALAIARRLGPQHIYSLAGVGRVPTDLACRVRVGGYGGADGLAQFIRAERIDLLLDATHPYAAQISQNAVTAAHLSGVPCWALRRPAWAAQPDDDWREVGDWAELIAALEPFTRPLFTLGREPLQHLHEIPGHQFWTLRALDDYPGNERCEVIGARGPFVLDDERALFERRHIDVLISKNSGSSATEPKLEVARERGVPVLILRRPELPGVDREFLDVSQLLSALDEHHFL
;
A
#
# COMPACT_ATOMS: atom_id res chain seq x y z
N MET A 1 -18.22 6.46 25.96
CA MET A 1 -18.37 5.96 24.58
C MET A 1 -16.99 5.62 24.08
N LYS A 2 -16.81 4.45 23.45
CA LYS A 2 -15.49 4.01 22.96
C LYS A 2 -15.07 4.78 21.71
N ARG A 3 -13.78 5.04 21.55
CA ARG A 3 -13.19 5.77 20.42
C ARG A 3 -12.13 4.93 19.73
N LEU A 4 -12.17 4.90 18.40
CA LEU A 4 -11.25 4.14 17.56
C LEU A 4 -10.43 5.10 16.73
N LEU A 5 -9.13 4.83 16.64
CA LEU A 5 -8.23 5.45 15.66
C LEU A 5 -7.90 4.43 14.58
N LEU A 6 -8.37 4.66 13.37
CA LEU A 6 -8.07 3.85 12.19
C LEU A 6 -6.91 4.49 11.42
N LEU A 7 -5.74 3.86 11.43
CA LEU A 7 -4.65 4.19 10.51
C LEU A 7 -4.92 3.49 9.17
N GLY A 8 -4.88 4.23 8.05
CA GLY A 8 -5.12 3.60 6.76
C GLY A 8 -4.55 4.35 5.57
N GLY A 9 -5.23 4.23 4.44
CA GLY A 9 -4.75 4.69 3.13
C GLY A 9 -4.87 3.63 2.02
N VAL A 10 -5.54 2.52 2.32
CA VAL A 10 -5.91 1.46 1.36
C VAL A 10 -7.44 1.33 1.29
N THR A 11 -7.91 0.63 0.26
CA THR A 11 -9.34 0.44 -0.03
C THR A 11 -10.11 -0.16 1.15
N GLU A 12 -9.51 -1.14 1.83
CA GLU A 12 -10.09 -1.85 2.96
C GLU A 12 -10.29 -0.92 4.16
N ALA A 13 -9.31 -0.06 4.45
CA ALA A 13 -9.43 0.94 5.50
C ALA A 13 -10.53 1.95 5.19
N LEU A 14 -10.68 2.38 3.93
CA LEU A 14 -11.78 3.27 3.53
C LEU A 14 -13.14 2.59 3.70
N ALA A 15 -13.25 1.29 3.39
CA ALA A 15 -14.47 0.52 3.60
C ALA A 15 -14.84 0.43 5.10
N ILE A 16 -13.85 0.26 5.98
CA ILE A 16 -14.06 0.30 7.44
C ILE A 16 -14.47 1.71 7.87
N ALA A 17 -13.78 2.76 7.40
CA ALA A 17 -14.03 4.14 7.78
C ALA A 17 -15.47 4.60 7.47
N ARG A 18 -16.08 4.07 6.39
CA ARG A 18 -17.49 4.31 6.03
C ARG A 18 -18.50 3.74 7.03
N ARG A 19 -18.09 2.80 7.89
CA ARG A 19 -18.92 2.22 8.95
C ARG A 19 -18.76 2.93 10.29
N LEU A 20 -17.75 3.79 10.43
CA LEU A 20 -17.44 4.47 11.68
C LEU A 20 -18.29 5.74 11.88
N GLY A 21 -18.82 5.92 13.09
CA GLY A 21 -19.49 7.15 13.54
C GLY A 21 -18.54 8.33 13.86
N PRO A 22 -19.11 9.51 14.19
CA PRO A 22 -18.38 10.78 14.35
C PRO A 22 -17.37 10.82 15.50
N GLN A 23 -17.46 9.91 16.47
CA GLN A 23 -16.53 9.81 17.60
C GLN A 23 -15.17 9.20 17.22
N HIS A 24 -15.11 8.44 16.12
CA HIS A 24 -13.91 7.76 15.65
C HIS A 24 -13.11 8.65 14.71
N ILE A 25 -11.84 8.28 14.49
CA ILE A 25 -10.90 9.02 13.67
C ILE A 25 -10.32 8.10 12.60
N TYR A 26 -10.47 8.47 11.33
CA TYR A 26 -9.75 7.90 10.20
C TYR A 26 -8.53 8.75 9.86
N SER A 27 -7.34 8.16 9.89
CA SER A 27 -6.07 8.84 9.73
C SER A 27 -5.35 8.43 8.44
N LEU A 28 -4.95 9.43 7.66
CA LEU A 28 -4.28 9.31 6.38
C LEU A 28 -2.92 10.01 6.40
N ALA A 29 -1.94 9.46 5.68
CA ALA A 29 -0.64 10.10 5.48
C ALA A 29 -0.70 11.33 4.56
N GLY A 30 -1.75 11.46 3.72
CA GLY A 30 -1.93 12.57 2.78
C GLY A 30 -1.33 12.34 1.39
N VAL A 31 -0.98 11.11 1.04
CA VAL A 31 -0.40 10.75 -0.28
C VAL A 31 -1.46 10.56 -1.37
N GLY A 32 -2.74 10.40 -0.99
CA GLY A 32 -3.86 10.16 -1.90
C GLY A 32 -5.03 11.11 -1.67
N ARG A 33 -6.18 10.84 -2.32
CA ARG A 33 -7.39 11.63 -2.14
C ARG A 33 -7.91 11.49 -0.70
N VAL A 34 -8.23 12.62 -0.09
CA VAL A 34 -8.90 12.67 1.21
C VAL A 34 -10.42 12.53 0.98
N PRO A 35 -11.07 11.52 1.57
CA PRO A 35 -12.52 11.37 1.47
C PRO A 35 -13.22 12.48 2.24
N THR A 36 -14.36 12.94 1.73
CA THR A 36 -15.13 14.07 2.29
C THR A 36 -16.57 13.67 2.66
N ASP A 37 -16.94 12.43 2.35
CA ASP A 37 -18.26 11.82 2.50
C ASP A 37 -18.36 10.91 3.75
N LEU A 38 -17.39 10.96 4.66
CA LEU A 38 -17.34 10.09 5.84
C LEU A 38 -18.04 10.72 7.04
N ALA A 39 -18.75 9.89 7.81
CA ALA A 39 -19.35 10.28 9.08
C ALA A 39 -18.32 10.43 10.20
N CYS A 40 -17.24 9.64 10.18
CA CYS A 40 -16.14 9.75 11.13
C CYS A 40 -15.23 10.96 10.85
N ARG A 41 -14.46 11.38 11.86
CA ARG A 41 -13.49 12.47 11.70
C ARG A 41 -12.34 12.00 10.82
N VAL A 42 -11.93 12.82 9.85
CA VAL A 42 -10.75 12.53 9.01
C VAL A 42 -9.58 13.40 9.46
N ARG A 43 -8.42 12.77 9.67
CA ARG A 43 -7.15 13.44 9.98
C ARG A 43 -6.13 13.14 8.90
N VAL A 44 -5.38 14.17 8.48
CA VAL A 44 -4.31 14.03 7.49
C VAL A 44 -2.99 14.53 8.08
N GLY A 45 -1.92 13.76 7.87
CA GLY A 45 -0.55 14.15 8.24
C GLY A 45 0.13 13.19 9.19
N GLY A 46 1.44 13.38 9.38
CA GLY A 46 2.23 12.56 10.29
C GLY A 46 1.92 12.82 11.77
N TYR A 47 2.45 11.94 12.63
CA TYR A 47 2.33 12.07 14.09
C TYR A 47 3.63 12.50 14.77
N GLY A 48 4.77 12.54 14.05
CA GLY A 48 6.08 12.75 14.66
C GLY A 48 6.63 11.49 15.36
N GLY A 49 6.44 10.32 14.75
CA GLY A 49 6.90 9.04 15.30
C GLY A 49 5.91 8.41 16.28
N ALA A 50 6.37 7.38 17.00
CA ALA A 50 5.57 6.63 17.96
C ALA A 50 5.14 7.48 19.18
N ASP A 51 6.04 8.30 19.72
CA ASP A 51 5.73 9.15 20.87
C ASP A 51 4.64 10.18 20.57
N GLY A 52 4.72 10.84 19.42
CA GLY A 52 3.70 11.79 19.00
C GLY A 52 2.35 11.12 18.69
N LEU A 53 2.37 9.88 18.16
CA LEU A 53 1.16 9.07 18.03
C LEU A 53 0.58 8.69 19.40
N ALA A 54 1.41 8.34 20.39
CA ALA A 54 0.97 8.03 21.75
C ALA A 54 0.36 9.26 22.43
N GLN A 55 0.98 10.44 22.29
CA GLN A 55 0.43 11.70 22.78
C GLN A 55 -0.93 11.98 22.16
N PHE A 56 -1.07 11.76 20.85
CA PHE A 56 -2.34 11.92 20.15
C PHE A 56 -3.41 10.94 20.67
N ILE A 57 -3.08 9.66 20.84
CA ILE A 57 -3.97 8.63 21.40
C ILE A 57 -4.50 9.05 22.76
N ARG A 58 -3.64 9.54 23.66
CA ARG A 58 -4.06 10.02 24.99
C ARG A 58 -4.92 11.27 24.92
N ALA A 59 -4.52 12.26 24.10
CA ALA A 59 -5.25 13.52 23.95
C ALA A 59 -6.67 13.31 23.39
N GLU A 60 -6.81 12.42 22.41
CA GLU A 60 -8.09 12.04 21.82
C GLU A 60 -8.81 10.94 22.60
N ARG A 61 -8.27 10.44 23.71
CA ARG A 61 -8.86 9.37 24.53
C ARG A 61 -9.30 8.18 23.67
N ILE A 62 -8.39 7.72 22.81
CA ILE A 62 -8.63 6.56 21.95
C ILE A 62 -8.60 5.29 22.81
N ASP A 63 -9.56 4.39 22.58
CA ASP A 63 -9.69 3.11 23.29
C ASP A 63 -9.18 1.92 22.46
N LEU A 64 -9.04 2.09 21.14
CA LEU A 64 -8.49 1.08 20.23
C LEU A 64 -7.75 1.75 19.06
N LEU A 65 -6.51 1.33 18.86
CA LEU A 65 -5.75 1.63 17.65
C LEU A 65 -5.94 0.49 16.64
N LEU A 66 -6.38 0.82 15.43
CA LEU A 66 -6.53 -0.14 14.34
C LEU A 66 -5.60 0.24 13.18
N ASP A 67 -4.61 -0.63 12.91
CA ASP A 67 -3.72 -0.50 11.77
C ASP A 67 -4.26 -1.26 10.55
N ALA A 68 -4.83 -0.52 9.60
CA ALA A 68 -5.19 -1.01 8.27
C ALA A 68 -4.39 -0.27 7.19
N THR A 69 -3.10 -0.03 7.44
CA THR A 69 -2.20 0.62 6.47
C THR A 69 -1.71 -0.35 5.39
N HIS A 70 -1.05 0.17 4.36
CA HIS A 70 -0.51 -0.65 3.27
C HIS A 70 0.53 -1.66 3.80
N PRO A 71 0.65 -2.89 3.27
CA PRO A 71 1.61 -3.89 3.77
C PRO A 71 3.09 -3.46 3.74
N TYR A 72 3.42 -2.44 2.95
CA TYR A 72 4.78 -1.85 2.88
C TYR A 72 4.94 -0.61 3.76
N ALA A 73 3.93 -0.23 4.53
CA ALA A 73 3.96 0.91 5.44
C ALA A 73 4.52 0.51 6.82
N ALA A 74 5.57 -0.32 6.83
CA ALA A 74 6.11 -0.95 8.03
C ALA A 74 6.47 0.04 9.14
N GLN A 75 6.99 1.22 8.79
CA GLN A 75 7.34 2.24 9.77
C GLN A 75 6.13 2.74 10.57
N ILE A 76 4.99 2.99 9.93
CA ILE A 76 3.79 3.44 10.66
C ILE A 76 3.16 2.28 11.43
N SER A 77 3.25 1.05 10.94
CA SER A 77 2.85 -0.14 11.71
C SER A 77 3.69 -0.33 12.97
N GLN A 78 5.01 -0.15 12.88
CA GLN A 78 5.91 -0.15 14.04
C GLN A 78 5.55 0.95 15.02
N ASN A 79 5.35 2.17 14.52
CA ASN A 79 4.94 3.29 15.36
C ASN A 79 3.59 3.04 16.04
N ALA A 80 2.65 2.38 15.36
CA ALA A 80 1.34 2.04 15.90
C ALA A 80 1.45 1.12 17.11
N VAL A 81 2.18 0.00 16.99
CA VAL A 81 2.39 -0.95 18.09
C VAL A 81 3.09 -0.28 19.28
N THR A 82 4.17 0.46 19.02
CA THR A 82 4.89 1.18 20.08
C THR A 82 3.99 2.22 20.76
N ALA A 83 3.22 3.00 19.99
CA ALA A 83 2.34 4.03 20.54
C ALA A 83 1.17 3.45 21.35
N ALA A 84 0.61 2.33 20.90
CA ALA A 84 -0.44 1.61 21.59
C ALA A 84 0.04 1.12 22.96
N HIS A 85 1.23 0.48 23.00
CA HIS A 85 1.86 0.06 24.24
C HIS A 85 2.12 1.26 25.18
N LEU A 86 2.74 2.33 24.69
CA LEU A 86 3.01 3.54 25.48
C LEU A 86 1.73 4.17 26.05
N SER A 87 0.61 4.01 25.37
CA SER A 87 -0.68 4.60 25.76
C SER A 87 -1.58 3.65 26.55
N GLY A 88 -1.21 2.38 26.67
CA GLY A 88 -2.01 1.35 27.35
C GLY A 88 -3.31 1.01 26.63
N VAL A 89 -3.34 1.11 25.29
CA VAL A 89 -4.52 0.77 24.47
C VAL A 89 -4.21 -0.45 23.59
N PRO A 90 -5.19 -1.30 23.27
CA PRO A 90 -5.00 -2.39 22.32
C PRO A 90 -4.66 -1.86 20.92
N CYS A 91 -3.83 -2.61 20.21
CA CYS A 91 -3.53 -2.44 18.80
C CYS A 91 -4.05 -3.65 18.03
N TRP A 92 -5.00 -3.44 17.12
CA TRP A 92 -5.44 -4.45 16.16
C TRP A 92 -4.88 -4.13 14.78
N ALA A 93 -4.81 -5.11 13.89
CA ALA A 93 -4.45 -4.88 12.50
C ALA A 93 -5.31 -5.66 11.50
N LEU A 94 -5.53 -5.04 10.34
CA LEU A 94 -5.99 -5.73 9.14
C LEU A 94 -4.79 -5.97 8.22
N ARG A 95 -4.38 -7.24 8.09
CA ARG A 95 -3.26 -7.65 7.23
C ARG A 95 -3.78 -8.54 6.12
N ARG A 96 -4.09 -7.92 4.98
CA ARG A 96 -4.53 -8.69 3.82
C ARG A 96 -3.44 -9.66 3.35
N PRO A 97 -3.80 -10.88 2.90
CA PRO A 97 -2.85 -11.86 2.39
C PRO A 97 -1.97 -11.33 1.25
N ALA A 98 -0.83 -11.97 1.05
CA ALA A 98 -0.03 -11.80 -0.16
C ALA A 98 -0.69 -12.47 -1.35
N TRP A 99 -0.49 -11.93 -2.55
CA TRP A 99 -0.72 -12.74 -3.74
C TRP A 99 0.27 -13.91 -3.76
N ALA A 100 -0.18 -15.05 -4.26
CA ALA A 100 0.65 -16.21 -4.52
C ALA A 100 0.90 -16.33 -6.03
N ALA A 101 2.10 -16.72 -6.41
CA ALA A 101 2.40 -17.09 -7.79
C ALA A 101 1.53 -18.28 -8.20
N GLN A 102 0.97 -18.18 -9.40
CA GLN A 102 0.20 -19.23 -10.07
C GLN A 102 1.11 -19.98 -11.05
N PRO A 103 0.65 -21.12 -11.63
CA PRO A 103 1.35 -21.72 -12.76
C PRO A 103 1.65 -20.67 -13.84
N ASP A 104 2.81 -20.80 -14.48
CA ASP A 104 3.30 -19.93 -15.55
C ASP A 104 3.69 -18.48 -15.13
N ASP A 105 3.60 -18.15 -13.84
CA ASP A 105 4.23 -16.93 -13.31
C ASP A 105 5.76 -17.09 -13.21
N ASP A 106 6.51 -16.15 -13.79
CA ASP A 106 7.96 -15.97 -13.53
C ASP A 106 8.16 -14.85 -12.52
N TRP A 107 7.91 -15.15 -11.24
CA TRP A 107 8.13 -14.19 -10.15
C TRP A 107 9.54 -14.36 -9.59
N ARG A 108 10.26 -13.24 -9.52
CA ARG A 108 11.62 -13.17 -8.95
C ARG A 108 11.59 -12.19 -7.80
N GLU A 109 11.77 -12.70 -6.59
CA GLU A 109 11.77 -11.87 -5.40
C GLU A 109 13.06 -11.04 -5.32
N VAL A 110 12.92 -9.76 -4.97
CA VAL A 110 14.04 -8.84 -4.69
C VAL A 110 13.82 -8.16 -3.33
N GLY A 111 14.88 -8.05 -2.53
CA GLY A 111 14.83 -7.56 -1.16
C GLY A 111 14.81 -6.04 -1.03
N ASP A 112 15.53 -5.34 -1.90
CA ASP A 112 15.68 -3.89 -1.85
C ASP A 112 15.94 -3.25 -3.23
N TRP A 113 16.21 -1.95 -3.25
CA TRP A 113 16.50 -1.20 -4.47
C TRP A 113 17.77 -1.68 -5.18
N ALA A 114 18.82 -2.05 -4.45
CA ALA A 114 20.08 -2.49 -5.05
C ALA A 114 19.91 -3.84 -5.75
N GLU A 115 19.24 -4.80 -5.09
CA GLU A 115 18.87 -6.07 -5.69
C GLU A 115 17.93 -5.90 -6.89
N LEU A 116 16.97 -4.97 -6.81
CA LEU A 116 16.07 -4.65 -7.90
C LEU A 116 16.82 -4.14 -9.13
N ILE A 117 17.73 -3.17 -8.98
CA ILE A 117 18.51 -2.63 -10.10
C ILE A 117 19.42 -3.69 -10.72
N ALA A 118 20.06 -4.53 -9.89
CA ALA A 118 20.87 -5.64 -10.40
C ALA A 118 20.04 -6.64 -11.21
N ALA A 119 18.84 -6.99 -10.74
CA ALA A 119 17.92 -7.87 -11.45
C ALA A 119 17.32 -7.23 -12.72
N LEU A 120 17.31 -5.90 -12.82
CA LEU A 120 16.80 -5.16 -13.97
C LEU A 120 17.78 -5.06 -15.14
N GLU A 121 19.07 -5.30 -14.92
CA GLU A 121 20.13 -5.13 -15.92
C GLU A 121 19.80 -5.73 -17.31
N PRO A 122 19.30 -6.98 -17.42
CA PRO A 122 19.09 -7.62 -18.74
C PRO A 122 17.86 -7.11 -19.49
N PHE A 123 17.03 -6.26 -18.88
CA PHE A 123 15.77 -5.77 -19.45
C PHE A 123 15.92 -4.38 -20.06
N THR A 124 14.98 -3.99 -20.93
CA THR A 124 15.02 -2.75 -21.71
C THR A 124 13.78 -1.87 -21.52
N ARG A 125 12.62 -2.45 -21.18
CA ARG A 125 11.32 -1.76 -21.04
C ARG A 125 10.65 -2.09 -19.71
N PRO A 126 11.22 -1.68 -18.57
CA PRO A 126 10.64 -1.99 -17.27
C PRO A 126 9.39 -1.16 -16.98
N LEU A 127 8.34 -1.81 -16.47
CA LEU A 127 7.15 -1.15 -15.92
C LEU A 127 7.22 -1.15 -14.39
N PHE A 128 7.43 0.02 -13.78
CA PHE A 128 7.38 0.16 -12.33
C PHE A 128 5.99 0.54 -11.84
N THR A 129 5.49 -0.24 -10.89
CA THR A 129 4.22 0.05 -10.18
C THR A 129 4.44 0.35 -8.69
N LEU A 130 5.59 0.98 -8.39
CA LEU A 130 6.03 1.29 -7.03
C LEU A 130 5.57 2.66 -6.50
N GLY A 131 4.83 3.41 -7.32
CA GLY A 131 4.42 4.77 -7.02
C GLY A 131 5.54 5.76 -7.31
N ARG A 132 5.81 6.66 -6.35
CA ARG A 132 6.78 7.77 -6.52
C ARG A 132 8.22 7.39 -6.24
N GLU A 133 8.44 6.22 -5.66
CA GLU A 133 9.75 5.79 -5.18
C GLU A 133 10.81 5.69 -6.30
N PRO A 134 10.50 5.27 -7.54
CA PRO A 134 11.48 5.30 -8.62
C PRO A 134 11.83 6.70 -9.16
N LEU A 135 11.02 7.73 -8.86
CA LEU A 135 11.21 9.10 -9.40
C LEU A 135 12.52 9.75 -8.91
N GLN A 136 13.05 9.31 -7.78
CA GLN A 136 14.33 9.78 -7.22
C GLN A 136 15.53 9.19 -7.97
N HIS A 137 15.32 8.17 -8.81
CA HIS A 137 16.37 7.43 -9.52
C HIS A 137 16.35 7.62 -11.04
N LEU A 138 15.57 8.58 -11.56
CA LEU A 138 15.48 8.82 -13.01
C LEU A 138 16.81 9.16 -13.69
N HIS A 139 17.78 9.65 -12.91
CA HIS A 139 19.12 9.98 -13.36
C HIS A 139 20.06 8.76 -13.46
N GLU A 140 19.66 7.61 -12.90
CA GLU A 140 20.41 6.37 -12.84
C GLU A 140 20.04 5.41 -13.98
N ILE A 141 19.07 5.78 -14.85
CA ILE A 141 18.55 4.90 -15.89
C ILE A 141 19.65 4.57 -16.93
N PRO A 142 20.00 3.27 -17.10
CA PRO A 142 20.98 2.84 -18.08
C PRO A 142 20.63 3.28 -19.51
N GLY A 143 21.65 3.50 -20.34
CA GLY A 143 21.46 4.01 -21.71
C GLY A 143 20.63 3.11 -22.62
N HIS A 144 20.56 1.82 -22.33
CA HIS A 144 19.78 0.83 -23.08
C HIS A 144 18.34 0.67 -22.58
N GLN A 145 17.96 1.36 -21.51
CA GLN A 145 16.65 1.20 -20.88
C GLN A 145 15.74 2.42 -21.10
N PHE A 146 14.44 2.14 -21.12
CA PHE A 146 13.40 3.16 -21.04
C PHE A 146 12.35 2.73 -20.01
N TRP A 147 12.24 3.48 -18.91
CA TRP A 147 11.35 3.14 -17.81
C TRP A 147 9.95 3.70 -18.01
N THR A 148 8.95 2.87 -17.75
CA THR A 148 7.55 3.32 -17.59
C THR A 148 7.22 3.29 -16.11
N LEU A 149 6.96 4.44 -15.49
CA LEU A 149 6.58 4.52 -14.09
C LEU A 149 5.09 4.76 -13.95
N ARG A 150 4.42 4.09 -13.01
CA ARG A 150 3.04 4.40 -12.63
C ARG A 150 2.98 4.96 -11.22
N ALA A 151 2.43 6.17 -11.11
CA ALA A 151 2.18 6.86 -9.84
C ALA A 151 0.72 7.33 -9.75
N LEU A 152 0.30 7.80 -8.56
CA LEU A 152 -1.09 8.25 -8.34
C LEU A 152 -1.45 9.54 -9.07
N ASP A 153 -0.45 10.37 -9.32
CA ASP A 153 -0.55 11.67 -9.98
C ASP A 153 0.49 11.71 -11.11
N ASP A 154 0.35 12.68 -12.01
CA ASP A 154 1.32 12.92 -13.07
C ASP A 154 2.61 13.55 -12.51
N TYR A 155 3.74 13.11 -13.05
CA TYR A 155 5.06 13.67 -12.77
C TYR A 155 5.83 13.84 -14.07
N PRO A 156 6.77 14.80 -14.16
CA PRO A 156 7.64 14.89 -15.32
C PRO A 156 8.52 13.64 -15.43
N GLY A 157 8.58 13.08 -16.64
CA GLY A 157 9.59 12.09 -17.02
C GLY A 157 10.90 12.76 -17.48
N ASN A 158 11.72 11.99 -18.19
CA ASN A 158 12.92 12.49 -18.87
C ASN A 158 13.11 11.75 -20.21
N GLU A 159 14.28 11.92 -20.86
CA GLU A 159 14.56 11.28 -22.16
C GLU A 159 14.50 9.74 -22.14
N ARG A 160 14.58 9.10 -20.96
CA ARG A 160 14.58 7.64 -20.76
C ARG A 160 13.47 7.17 -19.85
N CYS A 161 12.52 8.03 -19.51
CA CYS A 161 11.45 7.69 -18.59
C CYS A 161 10.19 8.45 -18.93
N GLU A 162 9.07 7.74 -18.84
CA GLU A 162 7.77 8.36 -18.75
C GLU A 162 7.07 8.01 -17.44
N VAL A 163 6.15 8.89 -17.01
CA VAL A 163 5.33 8.65 -15.83
C VAL A 163 3.87 8.71 -16.23
N ILE A 164 3.12 7.70 -15.79
CA ILE A 164 1.68 7.57 -15.96
C ILE A 164 1.04 7.89 -14.62
N GLY A 165 0.31 9.01 -14.55
CA GLY A 165 -0.61 9.29 -13.44
C GLY A 165 -1.88 8.47 -13.57
N ALA A 166 -2.05 7.46 -12.72
CA ALA A 166 -3.24 6.62 -12.75
C ALA A 166 -3.59 6.08 -11.37
N ARG A 167 -4.89 5.89 -11.15
CA ARG A 167 -5.45 5.36 -9.91
C ARG A 167 -6.32 4.17 -10.23
N GLY A 168 -6.19 3.11 -9.43
CA GLY A 168 -7.02 1.93 -9.57
C GLY A 168 -8.48 2.16 -9.17
N PRO A 169 -9.34 1.15 -9.34
CA PRO A 169 -9.00 -0.19 -9.80
C PRO A 169 -8.56 -0.22 -11.26
N PHE A 170 -7.53 -1.01 -11.57
CA PHE A 170 -7.04 -1.19 -12.94
C PHE A 170 -7.85 -2.29 -13.62
N VAL A 171 -8.09 -2.12 -14.92
CA VAL A 171 -8.86 -3.08 -15.74
C VAL A 171 -7.91 -3.89 -16.59
N LEU A 172 -8.20 -5.18 -16.73
CA LEU A 172 -7.32 -6.14 -17.39
C LEU A 172 -6.99 -5.76 -18.84
N ASP A 173 -7.99 -5.34 -19.63
CA ASP A 173 -7.77 -4.95 -21.03
C ASP A 173 -6.89 -3.69 -21.17
N ASP A 174 -7.02 -2.75 -20.23
CA ASP A 174 -6.16 -1.56 -20.21
C ASP A 174 -4.70 -1.92 -19.88
N GLU A 175 -4.49 -2.89 -18.98
CA GLU A 175 -3.16 -3.43 -18.69
C GLU A 175 -2.57 -4.14 -19.90
N ARG A 176 -3.36 -4.98 -20.60
CA ARG A 176 -2.92 -5.65 -21.83
C ARG A 176 -2.46 -4.64 -22.87
N ALA A 177 -3.26 -3.59 -23.06
CA ALA A 177 -2.96 -2.54 -24.01
C ALA A 177 -1.75 -1.70 -23.58
N LEU A 178 -1.52 -1.49 -22.27
CA LEU A 178 -0.31 -0.84 -21.79
C LEU A 178 0.95 -1.68 -22.07
N PHE A 179 0.93 -2.97 -21.74
CA PHE A 179 2.05 -3.87 -21.97
C PHE A 179 2.42 -3.91 -23.46
N GLU A 180 1.42 -4.01 -24.34
CA GLU A 180 1.57 -3.98 -25.79
C GLU A 180 2.23 -2.68 -26.26
N ARG A 181 1.60 -1.52 -25.95
CA ARG A 181 2.04 -0.21 -26.47
C ARG A 181 3.43 0.19 -26.01
N ARG A 182 3.85 -0.28 -24.82
CA ARG A 182 5.15 0.09 -24.22
C ARG A 182 6.20 -0.99 -24.38
N HIS A 183 5.85 -2.12 -24.99
CA HIS A 183 6.70 -3.29 -25.14
C HIS A 183 7.32 -3.74 -23.82
N ILE A 184 6.50 -3.77 -22.76
CA ILE A 184 6.99 -4.09 -21.40
C ILE A 184 7.60 -5.49 -21.39
N ASP A 185 8.86 -5.57 -20.98
CA ASP A 185 9.63 -6.82 -20.92
C ASP A 185 9.93 -7.28 -19.49
N VAL A 186 9.61 -6.45 -18.49
CA VAL A 186 9.62 -6.80 -17.06
C VAL A 186 8.67 -5.92 -16.27
N LEU A 187 7.95 -6.52 -15.33
CA LEU A 187 7.08 -5.81 -14.39
C LEU A 187 7.77 -5.72 -13.02
N ILE A 188 7.79 -4.53 -12.42
CA ILE A 188 8.22 -4.33 -11.03
C ILE A 188 6.99 -4.00 -10.18
N SER A 189 6.77 -4.78 -9.12
CA SER A 189 5.61 -4.60 -8.25
C SER A 189 5.92 -4.88 -6.78
N LYS A 190 5.22 -4.16 -5.91
CA LYS A 190 5.01 -4.59 -4.52
C LYS A 190 4.00 -5.73 -4.52
N ASN A 191 4.18 -6.75 -3.69
CA ASN A 191 3.16 -7.77 -3.44
C ASN A 191 2.05 -7.16 -2.57
N SER A 192 1.19 -6.35 -3.17
CA SER A 192 0.20 -5.58 -2.43
C SER A 192 -0.90 -6.48 -1.86
N GLY A 193 -1.26 -7.57 -2.53
CA GLY A 193 -2.41 -8.41 -2.19
C GLY A 193 -3.76 -7.79 -2.53
N SER A 194 -3.79 -6.71 -3.32
CA SER A 194 -5.01 -5.98 -3.68
C SER A 194 -5.56 -6.40 -5.04
N SER A 195 -6.77 -6.94 -5.10
CA SER A 195 -7.45 -7.25 -6.37
C SER A 195 -7.51 -6.05 -7.33
N ALA A 196 -7.63 -4.83 -6.81
CA ALA A 196 -7.66 -3.59 -7.59
C ALA A 196 -6.37 -3.31 -8.40
N THR A 197 -5.26 -3.99 -8.07
CA THR A 197 -3.96 -3.82 -8.73
C THR A 197 -3.40 -5.13 -9.29
N GLU A 198 -4.13 -6.22 -9.14
CA GLU A 198 -3.73 -7.55 -9.59
C GLU A 198 -3.67 -7.73 -11.12
N PRO A 199 -4.52 -7.06 -11.95
CA PRO A 199 -4.57 -7.36 -13.39
C PRO A 199 -3.22 -7.27 -14.15
N LYS A 200 -2.29 -6.40 -13.72
CA LYS A 200 -0.94 -6.34 -14.30
C LYS A 200 -0.15 -7.65 -14.15
N LEU A 201 -0.39 -8.41 -13.09
CA LEU A 201 0.24 -9.72 -12.85
C LEU A 201 -0.34 -10.77 -13.78
N GLU A 202 -1.66 -10.73 -14.01
CA GLU A 202 -2.33 -11.58 -14.98
C GLU A 202 -1.80 -11.33 -16.40
N VAL A 203 -1.66 -10.07 -16.81
CA VAL A 203 -1.05 -9.74 -18.11
C VAL A 203 0.41 -10.16 -18.21
N ALA A 204 1.18 -10.04 -17.13
CA ALA A 204 2.56 -10.50 -17.11
C ALA A 204 2.63 -12.02 -17.36
N ARG A 205 1.78 -12.80 -16.68
CA ARG A 205 1.64 -14.25 -16.90
C ARG A 205 1.24 -14.60 -18.33
N GLU A 206 0.19 -13.96 -18.86
CA GLU A 206 -0.30 -14.18 -20.23
C GLU A 206 0.80 -13.99 -21.29
N ARG A 207 1.73 -13.06 -21.02
CA ARG A 207 2.80 -12.69 -21.94
C ARG A 207 4.14 -13.36 -21.63
N GLY A 208 4.23 -14.16 -20.57
CA GLY A 208 5.50 -14.73 -20.09
C GLY A 208 6.52 -13.65 -19.68
N VAL A 209 6.05 -12.47 -19.25
CA VAL A 209 6.88 -11.37 -18.80
C VAL A 209 7.29 -11.61 -17.33
N PRO A 210 8.58 -11.57 -16.99
CA PRO A 210 9.02 -11.72 -15.61
C PRO A 210 8.49 -10.60 -14.71
N VAL A 211 8.21 -10.95 -13.46
CA VAL A 211 7.79 -10.02 -12.42
C VAL A 211 8.84 -9.96 -11.32
N LEU A 212 9.51 -8.81 -11.20
CA LEU A 212 10.33 -8.50 -10.04
C LEU A 212 9.42 -8.05 -8.89
N ILE A 213 9.22 -8.96 -7.93
CA ILE A 213 8.36 -8.73 -6.77
C ILE A 213 9.23 -8.29 -5.60
N LEU A 214 8.98 -7.09 -5.07
CA LEU A 214 9.63 -6.67 -3.83
C LEU A 214 9.17 -7.56 -2.68
N ARG A 215 10.10 -8.04 -1.85
CA ARG A 215 9.78 -8.76 -0.61
C ARG A 215 8.92 -7.87 0.29
N ARG A 216 7.88 -8.43 0.91
CA ARG A 216 7.12 -7.70 1.94
C ARG A 216 8.02 -7.49 3.16
N PRO A 217 8.00 -6.30 3.79
CA PRO A 217 8.69 -6.12 5.06
C PRO A 217 8.02 -6.97 6.14
N GLU A 218 8.79 -7.36 7.15
CA GLU A 218 8.25 -7.91 8.38
C GLU A 218 7.49 -6.81 9.13
N LEU A 219 6.28 -7.15 9.60
CA LEU A 219 5.44 -6.24 10.37
C LEU A 219 5.46 -6.67 11.85
N PRO A 220 5.36 -5.71 12.78
CA PRO A 220 5.30 -6.04 14.20
C PRO A 220 4.02 -6.82 14.54
N GLY A 221 4.13 -7.71 15.53
CA GLY A 221 2.97 -8.37 16.12
C GLY A 221 2.00 -7.37 16.76
N VAL A 222 0.72 -7.72 16.74
CA VAL A 222 -0.39 -6.93 17.29
C VAL A 222 -1.24 -7.81 18.22
N ASP A 223 -2.09 -7.19 19.05
CA ASP A 223 -2.94 -7.92 20.00
C ASP A 223 -3.98 -8.80 19.29
N ARG A 224 -4.46 -8.36 18.12
CA ARG A 224 -5.36 -9.13 17.26
C ARG A 224 -5.16 -8.78 15.80
N GLU A 225 -5.03 -9.80 14.97
CA GLU A 225 -4.86 -9.67 13.52
C GLU A 225 -6.08 -10.23 12.78
N PHE A 226 -6.45 -9.57 11.69
CA PHE A 226 -7.53 -9.97 10.79
C PHE A 226 -7.02 -10.01 9.35
N LEU A 227 -7.53 -10.94 8.55
CA LEU A 227 -7.15 -11.07 7.14
C LEU A 227 -8.18 -10.44 6.20
N ASP A 228 -9.43 -10.27 6.64
CA ASP A 228 -10.51 -9.68 5.87
C ASP A 228 -11.35 -8.67 6.68
N VAL A 229 -12.00 -7.77 5.95
CA VAL A 229 -12.79 -6.67 6.51
C VAL A 229 -14.02 -7.18 7.25
N SER A 230 -14.63 -8.29 6.83
CA SER A 230 -15.86 -8.78 7.43
C SER A 230 -15.61 -9.27 8.85
N GLN A 231 -14.57 -10.10 9.05
CA GLN A 231 -14.17 -10.59 10.37
C GLN A 231 -13.83 -9.44 11.32
N LEU A 232 -13.12 -8.43 10.82
CA LEU A 232 -12.78 -7.25 11.58
C LEU A 232 -14.01 -6.45 12.01
N LEU A 233 -14.96 -6.22 11.09
CA LEU A 233 -16.18 -5.47 11.40
C LEU A 233 -17.03 -6.21 12.44
N SER A 234 -17.17 -7.54 12.35
CA SER A 234 -17.85 -8.33 13.37
C SER A 234 -17.19 -8.17 14.74
N ALA A 235 -15.85 -8.21 14.79
CA ALA A 235 -15.12 -8.00 16.04
C ALA A 235 -15.28 -6.58 16.60
N LEU A 236 -15.34 -5.56 15.76
CA LEU A 236 -15.61 -4.19 16.23
C LEU A 236 -17.02 -4.07 16.83
N ASP A 237 -18.02 -4.72 16.23
CA ASP A 237 -19.41 -4.76 16.73
C ASP A 237 -19.50 -5.47 18.09
N GLU A 238 -18.92 -6.67 18.21
CA GLU A 238 -18.83 -7.42 19.49
C GLU A 238 -18.20 -6.60 20.61
N HIS A 239 -17.20 -5.77 20.28
CA HIS A 239 -16.51 -4.91 21.22
C HIS A 239 -17.14 -3.51 21.36
N HIS A 240 -18.31 -3.27 20.75
CA HIS A 240 -19.11 -2.04 20.86
C HIS A 240 -18.37 -0.79 20.34
N PHE A 241 -17.66 -0.93 19.23
CA PHE A 241 -17.04 0.18 18.47
C PHE A 241 -17.87 0.62 17.26
N LEU A 242 -18.88 -0.13 16.84
CA LEU A 242 -19.79 0.20 15.74
C LEU A 242 -21.20 0.54 16.23
#